data_AF-A0A5J4PJ17-F1
#
_entry.id   AF-A0A5J4PJ17-F1
#
_cell.length_a   1.000
_cell.length_b   1.000
_cell.length_c   1.000
_cell.angle_alpha   90.00
_cell.angle_beta   90.00
_cell.angle_gamma   90.00
#
_symmetry.space_group_name_H-M   'P 1'
#
loop_
_entity.id
_entity.type
_entity.pdbx_description
1 polymer ?
#
loop_
_entity_poly.entity_id
_entity_poly.type
_entity_poly.pdbx_seq_one_letter_code
_entity_poly.pdbx_strand_id
1 'polypeptide(L)'
;MYWIQELLWGDGIGHSIFILAVAIAAGIQLGKIKLFGVSLGVTFVLFTGILLGHFGFRINSEILHFFKEFGLILFVFSIGMQVGPGFFASFKKGGVTLNLLAGGIVLLGVGTTLIIHFITGVPVATMVGIMSGAVTNTPGLGAAQ
;
A
#
# COMPACT_ATOMS: atom_id res chain seq x y z
N MET A 1 -12.26 1.84 35.09
CA MET A 1 -12.11 2.23 33.67
C MET A 1 -11.33 1.16 32.89
N TYR A 2 -11.76 -0.11 32.99
CA TYR A 2 -11.02 -1.24 32.39
C TYR A 2 -11.10 -1.22 30.86
N TRP A 3 -12.27 -0.88 30.31
CA TRP A 3 -12.51 -0.81 28.88
C TRP A 3 -11.63 0.20 28.13
N ILE A 4 -11.20 1.30 28.78
CA ILE A 4 -10.29 2.29 28.15
C ILE A 4 -8.87 1.73 28.04
N GLN A 5 -8.41 1.04 29.09
CA GLN A 5 -7.11 0.39 29.06
C GLN A 5 -7.09 -0.74 28.03
N GLU A 6 -8.16 -1.52 27.94
CA GLU A 6 -8.33 -2.57 26.93
C GLU A 6 -8.41 -2.01 25.50
N LEU A 7 -9.02 -0.83 25.32
CA LEU A 7 -9.06 -0.15 24.02
C LEU A 7 -7.70 0.42 23.61
N LEU A 8 -6.93 0.96 24.55
CA LEU A 8 -5.63 1.61 24.26
C LEU A 8 -4.44 0.65 24.25
N TRP A 9 -4.53 -0.46 24.99
CA TRP A 9 -3.40 -1.36 25.26
C TRP A 9 -3.75 -2.86 25.21
N GLY A 10 -4.99 -3.22 24.85
CA GLY A 10 -5.38 -4.63 24.65
C GLY A 10 -5.07 -5.13 23.24
N ASP A 11 -5.19 -6.43 23.00
CA ASP A 11 -4.98 -7.04 21.67
C ASP A 11 -6.29 -7.32 20.90
N GLY A 12 -7.40 -6.76 21.39
CA GLY A 12 -8.74 -7.03 20.89
C GLY A 12 -9.10 -6.34 19.57
N ILE A 13 -10.30 -6.66 19.07
CA ILE A 13 -10.85 -6.09 17.83
C ILE A 13 -10.99 -4.56 17.93
N GLY A 14 -11.49 -4.07 19.07
CA GLY A 14 -11.67 -2.63 19.30
C GLY A 14 -10.35 -1.86 19.24
N HIS A 15 -9.28 -2.39 19.84
CA HIS A 15 -7.95 -1.79 19.79
C HIS A 15 -7.40 -1.70 18.37
N SER A 16 -7.52 -2.80 17.62
CA SER A 16 -7.06 -2.89 16.23
C SER A 16 -7.75 -1.86 15.33
N ILE A 17 -9.09 -1.76 15.42
CA ILE A 17 -9.87 -0.76 14.67
C ILE A 17 -9.49 0.65 15.11
N PHE A 18 -9.29 0.87 16.41
CA PHE A 18 -8.88 2.16 16.94
C PHE A 18 -7.51 2.60 16.41
N ILE A 19 -6.50 1.73 16.41
CA ILE A 19 -5.18 2.03 15.83
C ILE A 19 -5.31 2.38 14.35
N LEU A 20 -6.05 1.59 13.58
CA LEU A 20 -6.26 1.86 12.14
C LEU A 20 -6.93 3.22 11.93
N ALA A 21 -7.95 3.55 12.71
CA ALA A 21 -8.63 4.84 12.64
C ALA A 21 -7.68 6.00 12.97
N VAL A 22 -6.88 5.87 14.04
CA VAL A 22 -5.88 6.88 14.42
C VAL A 22 -4.82 7.03 13.34
N ALA A 23 -4.30 5.93 12.79
CA ALA A 23 -3.28 5.94 11.74
C ALA A 23 -3.79 6.68 10.49
N ILE A 24 -5.01 6.38 10.06
CA ILE A 24 -5.65 7.01 8.89
C ILE A 24 -5.95 8.48 9.16
N ALA A 25 -6.59 8.80 10.29
CA ALA A 25 -7.00 10.17 10.62
C ALA A 25 -5.78 11.09 10.79
N ALA A 26 -4.80 10.66 11.59
CA ALA A 26 -3.57 11.44 11.79
C ALA A 26 -2.76 11.54 10.48
N GLY A 27 -2.64 10.45 9.73
CA GLY A 27 -1.95 10.45 8.43
C GLY A 27 -2.57 11.39 7.41
N ILE A 28 -3.90 11.40 7.27
CA ILE A 28 -4.61 12.34 6.38
C ILE A 28 -4.43 13.79 6.86
N GLN A 29 -4.49 14.02 8.18
CA GLN A 29 -4.33 15.37 8.73
C GLN A 29 -2.91 15.91 8.53
N LEU A 30 -1.89 15.09 8.78
CA LEU A 30 -0.50 15.40 8.47
C LEU A 30 -0.27 15.59 6.97
N GLY A 31 -0.98 14.81 6.14
CA GLY A 31 -0.96 14.93 4.68
C GLY A 31 -1.36 16.31 4.15
N LYS A 32 -2.15 17.09 4.90
CA LYS A 32 -2.54 18.46 4.50
C LYS A 32 -1.44 19.49 4.78
N ILE A 33 -0.47 19.17 5.65
CA ILE A 33 0.62 20.07 5.99
C ILE A 33 1.54 20.19 4.78
N LYS A 34 1.82 21.43 4.39
CA LYS A 34 2.77 21.74 3.33
C LYS A 34 4.09 22.16 3.96
N LEU A 35 5.17 21.47 3.61
CA LEU A 35 6.53 21.86 3.97
C LEU A 35 7.19 22.40 2.70
N PHE A 36 7.65 23.65 2.74
CA PHE A 36 8.26 24.31 1.58
C PHE A 36 7.40 24.29 0.30
N GLY A 37 6.07 24.34 0.45
CA GLY A 37 5.12 24.30 -0.67
C GLY A 37 4.78 22.89 -1.19
N VAL A 38 5.46 21.84 -0.72
CA VAL A 38 5.21 20.45 -1.09
C VAL A 38 4.43 19.73 0.02
N SER A 39 3.45 18.93 -0.37
CA SER A 39 2.72 18.02 0.53
C SER A 39 2.89 16.60 0.01
N LEU A 40 3.13 15.66 0.92
CA LEU A 40 3.22 14.22 0.62
C LEU A 40 1.83 13.55 0.55
N GLY A 41 0.76 14.30 0.85
CA GLY A 41 -0.63 13.84 0.76
C GLY A 41 -0.89 12.56 1.57
N VAL A 42 -1.58 11.60 0.93
CA VAL A 42 -2.01 10.32 1.54
C VAL A 42 -0.81 9.46 1.99
N THR A 43 0.40 9.71 1.48
CA THR A 43 1.62 8.99 1.89
C THR A 43 1.90 9.10 3.39
N PHE A 44 1.46 10.17 4.06
CA PHE A 44 1.60 10.31 5.51
C PHE A 44 0.81 9.26 6.31
N VAL A 45 -0.19 8.60 5.71
CA VAL A 45 -0.88 7.46 6.33
C VAL A 45 0.08 6.28 6.51
N LEU A 46 0.94 6.00 5.51
CA LEU A 46 1.97 4.97 5.61
C LEU A 46 2.98 5.32 6.73
N PHE A 47 3.49 6.55 6.74
CA PHE A 47 4.46 6.98 7.75
C PHE A 47 3.89 6.96 9.17
N THR A 48 2.63 7.37 9.34
CA THR A 48 1.94 7.28 10.63
C THR A 48 1.79 5.82 11.07
N GLY A 49 1.43 4.92 10.16
CA GLY A 49 1.35 3.48 10.44
C GLY A 49 2.69 2.88 10.86
N ILE A 50 3.78 3.21 10.16
CA ILE A 50 5.15 2.78 10.51
C ILE A 50 5.54 3.31 11.89
N LEU A 51 5.24 4.57 12.18
CA LEU A 51 5.54 5.21 13.46
C LEU A 51 4.78 4.53 14.61
N LEU A 52 3.47 4.27 14.45
CA LEU A 52 2.69 3.54 15.46
C LEU A 52 3.21 2.11 15.64
N GLY A 53 3.55 1.41 14.56
CA GLY A 53 4.17 0.08 14.64
C GLY A 53 5.52 0.10 15.35
N HIS A 54 6.33 1.14 15.15
CA HIS A 54 7.61 1.33 15.85
C HIS A 54 7.43 1.48 17.37
N PHE A 55 6.37 2.15 17.83
CA PHE A 55 6.03 2.26 19.26
C PHE A 55 5.41 0.98 19.86
N GLY A 56 5.28 -0.10 19.07
CA GLY A 56 4.80 -1.38 19.56
C GLY A 56 3.29 -1.56 19.54
N PHE A 57 2.54 -0.64 18.92
CA PHE A 57 1.12 -0.84 18.67
C PHE A 57 0.91 -2.00 17.69
N ARG A 58 0.20 -3.05 18.13
CA ARG A 58 -0.05 -4.26 17.34
C ARG A 58 -1.52 -4.35 16.97
N ILE A 59 -1.77 -4.89 15.78
CA ILE A 59 -3.10 -5.13 15.25
C ILE A 59 -3.27 -6.64 15.19
N ASN A 60 -4.45 -7.12 15.58
CA ASN A 60 -4.81 -8.53 15.43
C ASN A 60 -4.65 -8.95 13.95
N SER A 61 -3.99 -10.08 13.72
CA SER A 61 -3.64 -10.54 12.37
C SER A 61 -4.84 -10.78 11.45
N GLU A 62 -5.97 -11.26 11.99
CA GLU A 62 -7.18 -11.49 11.19
C GLU A 62 -7.79 -10.16 10.71
N ILE A 63 -7.79 -9.15 11.58
CA ILE A 63 -8.28 -7.81 11.24
C ILE A 63 -7.36 -7.15 10.23
N LEU A 64 -6.05 -7.24 10.44
CA LEU A 64 -5.08 -6.70 9.50
C LEU A 64 -5.25 -7.33 8.11
N HIS A 65 -5.37 -8.66 8.05
CA HIS A 65 -5.60 -9.39 6.81
C HIS A 65 -6.93 -8.98 6.15
N PHE A 66 -8.01 -8.91 6.93
CA PHE A 66 -9.32 -8.45 6.44
C PHE A 66 -9.24 -7.05 5.82
N PHE A 67 -8.64 -6.07 6.50
CA PHE A 67 -8.54 -4.70 5.99
C PHE A 67 -7.66 -4.59 4.75
N LYS A 68 -6.57 -5.37 4.67
CA LYS A 68 -5.71 -5.44 3.48
C LYS A 68 -6.49 -5.95 2.26
N GLU A 69 -7.13 -7.11 2.39
CA GLU A 69 -7.90 -7.72 1.31
C GLU A 69 -9.10 -6.86 0.91
N PHE A 70 -9.86 -6.39 1.89
CA PHE A 70 -11.02 -5.53 1.66
C PHE A 70 -10.62 -4.25 0.93
N GLY A 71 -9.55 -3.59 1.37
CA GLY A 71 -9.02 -2.39 0.72
C GLY A 71 -8.54 -2.66 -0.71
N LEU A 72 -7.85 -3.77 -0.93
CA LEU A 72 -7.37 -4.17 -2.26
C LEU A 72 -8.54 -4.47 -3.22
N ILE A 73 -9.57 -5.17 -2.75
CA ILE A 73 -10.79 -5.45 -3.53
C ILE A 73 -11.48 -4.15 -3.94
N LEU A 74 -11.72 -3.24 -2.98
CA LEU A 74 -12.33 -1.94 -3.26
C LEU A 74 -11.51 -1.11 -4.25
N PHE A 75 -10.18 -1.15 -4.14
CA PHE A 75 -9.27 -0.47 -5.05
C PHE A 75 -9.37 -1.06 -6.47
N VAL A 76 -9.20 -2.38 -6.63
CA VAL A 76 -9.26 -3.06 -7.93
C VAL A 76 -10.63 -2.87 -8.58
N PHE A 77 -11.71 -2.96 -7.82
CA PHE A 77 -13.06 -2.69 -8.29
C PHE A 77 -13.23 -1.24 -8.78
N SER A 78 -12.74 -0.27 -8.00
CA SER A 78 -12.81 1.15 -8.37
C SER A 78 -12.02 1.45 -9.65
N ILE A 79 -10.82 0.87 -9.80
CA ILE A 79 -10.04 0.98 -11.03
C ILE A 79 -10.82 0.35 -12.19
N GLY A 80 -11.32 -0.88 -12.03
CA GLY A 80 -12.08 -1.58 -13.05
C GLY A 80 -13.28 -0.79 -13.58
N MET A 81 -14.06 -0.16 -12.70
CA MET A 81 -15.17 0.70 -13.09
C MET A 81 -14.74 1.99 -13.79
N GLN A 82 -13.66 2.64 -13.32
CA GLN A 82 -13.18 3.90 -13.90
C GLN A 82 -12.52 3.70 -15.28
N VAL A 83 -11.69 2.66 -15.43
CA VAL A 83 -10.92 2.41 -16.66
C VAL A 83 -11.69 1.54 -17.66
N GLY A 84 -12.70 0.79 -17.22
CA GLY A 84 -13.49 -0.13 -18.05
C GLY A 84 -14.10 0.51 -19.31
N PRO A 85 -14.86 1.62 -19.19
CA PRO A 85 -15.48 2.27 -20.35
C PRO A 85 -14.46 2.75 -21.41
N GLY A 86 -13.25 3.13 -20.98
CA GLY A 86 -12.18 3.62 -21.86
C GLY A 86 -11.29 2.51 -22.46
N PHE A 87 -11.42 1.27 -22.01
CA PHE A 87 -10.51 0.18 -22.36
C PHE A 87 -10.46 -0.07 -23.86
N PHE A 88 -11.61 -0.35 -24.49
CA PHE A 88 -11.66 -0.70 -25.92
C PHE A 88 -11.26 0.46 -26.83
N ALA A 89 -11.59 1.70 -26.45
CA ALA A 89 -11.19 2.89 -27.19
C ALA A 89 -9.66 3.09 -27.15
N SER A 90 -9.05 2.88 -25.99
CA SER A 90 -7.59 2.94 -25.81
C SER A 90 -6.89 1.77 -26.51
N PHE A 91 -7.48 0.58 -26.48
CA PHE A 91 -6.94 -0.61 -27.12
C PHE A 91 -6.84 -0.45 -28.64
N LYS A 92 -7.89 0.10 -29.27
CA LYS A 92 -7.92 0.40 -30.71
C LYS A 92 -6.92 1.49 -31.13
N LYS A 93 -6.54 2.40 -30.23
CA LYS A 93 -5.58 3.49 -30.47
C LYS A 93 -4.16 3.09 -30.06
N GLY A 94 -3.63 2.00 -30.63
CA GLY A 94 -2.25 1.56 -30.35
C GLY A 94 -2.06 0.90 -28.99
N GLY A 95 -3.14 0.40 -28.37
CA GLY A 95 -3.05 -0.21 -27.03
C GLY A 95 -2.24 -1.50 -26.99
N VAL A 96 -2.04 -2.19 -28.12
CA VAL A 96 -1.10 -3.32 -28.20
C VAL A 96 0.33 -2.85 -27.91
N THR A 97 0.78 -1.76 -28.55
CA THR A 97 2.11 -1.19 -28.30
C THR A 97 2.25 -0.73 -26.85
N LEU A 98 1.24 -0.07 -26.29
CA LEU A 98 1.25 0.36 -24.89
C LEU A 98 1.32 -0.83 -23.91
N ASN A 99 0.60 -1.92 -24.17
CA ASN A 99 0.67 -3.13 -23.34
C ASN A 99 2.04 -3.82 -23.44
N LEU A 100 2.64 -3.88 -24.63
CA LEU A 100 3.98 -4.43 -24.80
C LEU A 100 5.04 -3.60 -24.06
N LEU A 101 4.96 -2.27 -24.14
CA LEU A 101 5.84 -1.37 -23.39
C LEU A 101 5.63 -1.51 -21.88
N ALA A 102 4.38 -1.56 -21.41
CA ALA A 102 4.06 -1.77 -20.00
C ALA A 102 4.59 -3.12 -19.50
N GLY A 103 4.37 -4.20 -20.26
CA GLY A 103 4.91 -5.53 -19.96
C GLY A 103 6.45 -5.53 -19.91
N GLY A 104 7.09 -4.83 -20.85
CA GLY A 104 8.55 -4.65 -20.84
C GLY A 104 9.05 -3.96 -19.58
N ILE A 105 8.40 -2.86 -19.16
CA ILE A 105 8.75 -2.15 -17.92
C ILE A 105 8.59 -3.06 -16.69
N VAL A 106 7.52 -3.84 -16.62
CA VAL A 106 7.29 -4.79 -15.53
C VAL A 106 8.40 -5.85 -15.50
N LEU A 107 8.72 -6.47 -16.64
CA LEU A 107 9.77 -7.49 -16.72
C LEU A 107 11.15 -6.93 -16.37
N LEU A 108 11.46 -5.71 -16.79
CA LEU A 108 12.70 -5.02 -16.41
C LEU A 108 12.75 -4.73 -14.91
N GLY A 109 11.64 -4.31 -14.31
CA GLY A 109 11.53 -4.10 -12.87
C GLY A 109 11.77 -5.39 -12.08
N VAL A 110 11.15 -6.50 -12.50
CA VAL A 110 11.36 -7.83 -11.91
C VAL A 110 12.81 -8.29 -12.08
N GLY A 111 13.37 -8.18 -13.29
CA GLY A 111 14.75 -8.54 -13.58
C GLY A 111 15.75 -7.76 -12.73
N THR A 112 15.57 -6.44 -12.63
CA THR A 112 16.41 -5.58 -11.78
C THR A 112 16.32 -5.99 -10.32
N THR A 113 15.11 -6.27 -9.83
CA THR A 113 14.87 -6.70 -8.45
C THR A 113 15.56 -8.04 -8.13
N LEU A 114 15.49 -9.00 -9.04
CA LEU A 114 16.16 -10.30 -8.90
C LEU A 114 17.68 -10.16 -8.94
N ILE A 115 18.23 -9.35 -9.83
CA ILE A 115 19.68 -9.07 -9.89
C ILE A 115 20.15 -8.51 -8.55
N ILE A 116 19.45 -7.52 -8.01
CA ILE A 116 19.81 -6.92 -6.71
C ILE A 116 19.66 -7.94 -5.58
N HIS A 117 18.61 -8.77 -5.59
CA HIS A 117 18.45 -9.86 -4.62
C HIS A 117 19.66 -10.79 -4.60
N PHE A 118 20.13 -11.26 -5.77
CA PHE A 118 21.27 -12.18 -5.85
C PHE A 118 22.61 -11.53 -5.48
N ILE A 119 22.78 -10.23 -5.75
CA ILE A 119 24.01 -9.50 -5.37
C ILE A 119 24.06 -9.22 -3.87
N THR A 120 22.92 -8.82 -3.28
CA THR A 120 22.87 -8.32 -1.90
C THR A 120 22.45 -9.37 -0.88
N GLY A 121 21.82 -10.47 -1.32
CA GLY A 121 21.25 -11.51 -0.45
C GLY A 121 19.99 -11.06 0.31
N VAL A 122 19.44 -9.88 0.05
CA VAL A 122 18.26 -9.36 0.76
C VAL A 122 17.03 -10.21 0.44
N PRO A 123 16.21 -10.65 1.41
CA PRO A 123 15.07 -11.53 1.17
C PRO A 123 14.11 -11.03 0.08
N VAL A 124 13.57 -11.97 -0.70
CA VAL A 124 12.63 -11.67 -1.80
C VAL A 124 11.42 -10.88 -1.31
N ALA A 125 10.89 -11.19 -0.12
CA ALA A 125 9.77 -10.45 0.48
C ALA A 125 10.07 -8.95 0.65
N THR A 126 11.29 -8.60 1.09
CA THR A 126 11.72 -7.20 1.21
C THR A 126 11.94 -6.57 -0.17
N MET A 127 12.54 -7.32 -1.10
CA MET A 127 12.80 -6.86 -2.46
C MET A 127 11.53 -6.57 -3.25
N VAL A 128 10.47 -7.38 -3.09
CA VAL A 128 9.17 -7.10 -3.70
C VAL A 128 8.55 -5.81 -3.12
N GLY A 129 8.76 -5.55 -1.83
CA GLY A 129 8.37 -4.27 -1.22
C GLY A 129 9.12 -3.08 -1.82
N ILE A 130 10.44 -3.21 -1.99
CA ILE A 130 11.29 -2.19 -2.63
C ILE A 130 10.84 -1.96 -4.08
N MET A 131 10.60 -3.04 -4.84
CA MET A 131 10.14 -2.97 -6.22
C MET A 131 8.81 -2.21 -6.32
N SER A 132 7.82 -2.63 -5.53
CA SER A 132 6.50 -2.00 -5.51
C SER A 132 6.56 -0.51 -5.16
N GLY A 133 7.46 -0.12 -4.26
CA GLY A 133 7.75 1.30 -3.98
C GLY A 133 8.42 2.02 -5.15
N ALA A 134 9.48 1.43 -5.72
CA ALA A 134 10.27 2.03 -6.81
C ALA A 134 9.46 2.25 -8.09
N VAL A 135 8.53 1.33 -8.41
CA VAL A 135 7.64 1.46 -9.56
C VAL A 135 6.31 2.16 -9.22
N THR A 136 6.18 2.75 -8.03
CA THR A 136 4.96 3.45 -7.57
C THR A 136 3.69 2.58 -7.64
N ASN A 137 3.83 1.27 -7.45
CA ASN A 137 2.78 0.28 -7.56
C ASN A 137 2.34 -0.23 -6.18
N THR A 138 1.68 0.62 -5.40
CA THR A 138 1.11 0.27 -4.09
C THR A 138 0.22 -0.98 -4.07
N PRO A 139 -0.67 -1.25 -5.06
CA PRO A 139 -1.43 -2.51 -5.05
C PRO A 139 -0.53 -3.73 -5.29
N GLY A 140 0.62 -3.58 -5.95
CA GLY A 140 1.64 -4.62 -6.04
C GLY A 140 2.26 -4.98 -4.69
N LEU A 141 2.37 -4.01 -3.76
CA LEU A 141 2.77 -4.28 -2.37
C LEU A 141 1.68 -5.07 -1.64
N GLY A 142 0.41 -4.68 -1.82
CA GLY A 142 -0.73 -5.37 -1.23
C GLY A 142 -0.87 -6.81 -1.71
N ALA A 143 -0.69 -7.06 -3.01
CA ALA A 143 -0.75 -8.40 -3.58
C ALA A 143 0.41 -9.33 -3.15
N ALA A 144 1.51 -8.77 -2.66
CA ALA A 144 2.70 -9.51 -2.25
C ALA A 144 2.76 -9.83 -0.75
N GLN A 145 1.86 -9.27 0.07
CA GLN A 145 1.89 -9.34 1.54
C GLN A 145 0.63 -9.93 2.15
#